data_AF-A0A852DMA4-F1
#
_entry.id   AF-A0A852DMA4-F1
#
_cell.length_a   1.000
_cell.length_b   1.000
_cell.length_c   1.000
_cell.angle_alpha   90.00
_cell.angle_beta   90.00
_cell.angle_gamma   90.00
#
_symmetry.space_group_name_H-M   'P 1'
#
loop_
_entity.id
_entity.type
_entity.pdbx_description
1 polymer ?
#
loop_
_entity_poly.entity_id
_entity_poly.type
_entity_poly.pdbx_seq_one_letter_code
_entity_poly.pdbx_strand_id
1 'polypeptide(L)'
;GSVPGAAAPFRPLFNDFGPPSMGYVQAMKPPGAQGSQSTYTDLLSVIEEMGKEIRPTYAGSKSAMERLKRGIIHARALVRECLAETERNART
;
A
#
# COMPACT_ATOMS: atom_id res chain seq x y z
N GLY A 1 -24.84 41.10 45.28
CA GLY A 1 -24.01 39.93 44.87
C GLY A 1 -23.63 40.14 43.43
N SER A 2 -22.33 40.29 43.16
CA SER A 2 -21.78 40.88 41.93
C SER A 2 -21.57 39.86 40.80
N VAL A 3 -21.69 40.36 39.57
CA VAL A 3 -21.70 39.72 38.24
C VAL A 3 -20.32 39.18 37.76
N PRO A 4 -20.25 38.40 36.65
CA PRO A 4 -19.33 37.26 36.48
C PRO A 4 -17.98 37.61 35.85
N GLY A 5 -16.95 36.83 36.20
CA GLY A 5 -15.59 36.96 35.69
C GLY A 5 -15.41 36.35 34.29
N ALA A 6 -15.08 37.19 33.32
CA ALA A 6 -14.55 36.78 32.03
C ALA A 6 -13.10 36.32 32.19
N ALA A 7 -12.83 35.05 31.92
CA ALA A 7 -11.50 34.46 31.96
C ALA A 7 -10.66 34.95 30.76
N ALA A 8 -9.54 35.61 31.03
CA ALA A 8 -8.51 35.84 30.03
C ALA A 8 -7.77 34.51 29.75
N PRO A 9 -7.61 34.08 28.48
CA PRO A 9 -6.88 32.87 28.17
C PRO A 9 -5.37 33.10 28.32
N PHE A 10 -4.75 32.35 29.23
CA PHE A 10 -3.29 32.14 29.27
C PHE A 10 -2.88 31.49 27.95
N ARG A 11 -2.14 32.22 27.11
CA ARG A 11 -1.61 31.70 25.83
C ARG A 11 -0.28 30.97 26.12
N PRO A 12 -0.13 29.67 25.81
CA PRO A 12 1.15 28.98 25.93
C PRO A 12 2.18 29.57 24.95
N LEU A 13 3.38 29.83 25.45
CA LEU A 13 4.58 30.31 24.74
C LEU A 13 5.17 29.20 23.84
N PHE A 14 4.41 28.66 22.89
CA PHE A 14 4.89 27.66 21.92
C PHE A 14 4.64 28.09 20.46
N ASN A 15 4.44 29.38 20.21
CA ASN A 15 4.17 29.91 18.86
C ASN A 15 5.44 30.45 18.16
N ASP A 16 6.52 29.67 18.09
CA ASP A 16 7.73 30.09 17.32
C ASP A 16 8.25 29.02 16.34
N PHE A 17 7.38 28.13 15.86
CA PHE A 17 7.73 27.32 14.68
C PHE A 17 6.64 27.45 13.63
N GLY A 18 6.69 28.58 12.92
CA GLY A 18 5.96 28.76 11.67
C GLY A 18 6.40 27.72 10.63
N PRO A 19 5.50 27.30 9.73
CA PRO A 19 5.78 26.23 8.77
C PRO A 19 6.81 26.70 7.72
N PRO A 20 7.91 25.95 7.48
CA PRO A 20 8.79 26.25 6.37
C PRO A 20 8.05 25.87 5.08
N SER A 21 7.65 26.89 4.32
CA SER A 21 7.18 26.72 2.95
C SER A 21 8.39 26.51 2.04
N MET A 22 8.81 25.26 1.81
CA MET A 22 9.66 24.90 0.66
C MET A 22 9.76 23.37 0.50
N GLY A 23 9.36 22.84 -0.65
CA GLY A 23 9.91 21.58 -1.16
C GLY A 23 8.92 20.44 -1.34
N TYR A 24 8.76 20.04 -2.60
CA TYR A 24 8.03 18.89 -3.11
C TYR A 24 8.40 17.54 -2.44
N VAL A 25 7.48 16.57 -2.62
CA VAL A 25 7.57 15.11 -2.38
C VAL A 25 7.58 14.70 -0.90
N GLN A 26 6.54 14.04 -0.39
CA GLN A 26 6.14 12.71 -0.77
C GLN A 26 4.65 12.53 -0.52
N ALA A 27 3.95 12.12 -1.57
CA ALA A 27 2.56 11.74 -1.56
C ALA A 27 2.25 10.84 -0.34
N MET A 28 1.55 11.41 0.63
CA MET A 28 0.70 10.61 1.51
C MET A 28 -0.40 10.06 0.61
N LYS A 29 -0.13 8.89 0.03
CA LYS A 29 -1.15 8.08 -0.64
C LYS A 29 -2.28 7.88 0.38
N PRO A 30 -3.49 8.41 0.14
CA PRO A 30 -4.62 8.14 1.01
C PRO A 30 -4.90 6.62 0.97
N PRO A 31 -5.05 5.94 2.13
CA PRO A 31 -5.53 4.57 2.16
C PRO A 31 -7.04 4.59 1.87
N GLY A 32 -7.42 4.68 0.60
CA GLY A 32 -8.84 4.76 0.26
C GLY A 32 -9.26 4.63 -1.19
N ALA A 33 -8.37 4.69 -2.18
CA ALA A 33 -8.77 4.62 -3.59
C ALA A 33 -7.68 4.11 -4.55
N GLN A 34 -6.88 3.11 -4.15
CA GLN A 34 -6.18 2.25 -5.12
C GLN A 34 -6.97 0.95 -5.26
N GLY A 35 -8.21 1.09 -5.73
CA GLY A 35 -9.06 -0.04 -6.08
C GLY A 35 -8.59 -0.65 -7.39
N SER A 36 -8.33 -1.95 -7.36
CA SER A 36 -8.56 -2.88 -8.46
C SER A 36 -7.57 -3.01 -9.59
N GLN A 37 -6.91 -1.93 -10.00
CA GLN A 37 -5.85 -2.07 -11.00
C GLN A 37 -4.56 -2.62 -10.38
N SER A 38 -4.27 -2.28 -9.11
CA SER A 38 -3.03 -2.68 -8.46
C SER A 38 -2.95 -4.19 -8.22
N THR A 39 -4.02 -4.85 -7.73
CA THR A 39 -4.02 -6.29 -7.43
C THR A 39 -3.78 -7.15 -8.67
N TYR A 40 -4.45 -6.82 -9.78
CA TYR A 40 -4.28 -7.54 -11.05
C TYR A 40 -2.91 -7.26 -11.69
N THR A 41 -2.43 -6.02 -11.61
CA THR A 41 -1.09 -5.66 -12.12
C THR A 41 0.02 -6.36 -11.32
N ASP A 42 -0.10 -6.43 -9.99
CA ASP A 42 0.81 -7.20 -9.13
C ASP A 42 0.79 -8.70 -9.49
N LEU A 43 -0.39 -9.27 -9.75
CA LEU A 43 -0.50 -10.66 -10.17
C LEU A 43 0.21 -10.92 -11.50
N LEU A 44 0.04 -10.04 -12.50
CA LEU A 44 0.74 -10.15 -13.77
C LEU A 44 2.26 -10.11 -13.60
N SER A 45 2.75 -9.17 -12.79
CA SER A 45 4.18 -9.04 -12.49
C SER A 45 4.77 -10.30 -11.84
N VAL A 46 4.06 -10.91 -10.88
CA VAL A 46 4.47 -12.17 -10.25
C VAL A 46 4.53 -13.32 -11.28
N ILE A 47 3.56 -13.39 -12.20
CA ILE A 47 3.54 -14.42 -13.25
C ILE A 47 4.74 -14.25 -14.21
N GLU A 48 5.04 -13.02 -14.62
CA GLU A 48 6.19 -12.73 -15.47
C GLU A 48 7.52 -13.10 -14.81
N GLU A 49 7.69 -12.76 -13.52
CA GLU A 49 8.86 -13.15 -12.72
C GLU A 49 8.98 -14.68 -12.58
N MET A 50 7.87 -15.38 -12.32
CA MET A 50 7.85 -16.84 -12.26
C MET A 50 8.30 -17.48 -13.58
N GLY A 51 7.89 -16.90 -14.72
CA GLY A 51 8.30 -17.37 -16.05
C GLY A 51 9.81 -17.37 -16.25
N LYS A 52 10.53 -16.38 -15.68
CA LYS A 52 11.99 -16.29 -15.73
C LYS A 52 12.68 -17.40 -14.94
N GLU A 53 12.07 -17.85 -13.85
CA GLU A 53 12.64 -18.89 -12.97
C GLU A 53 12.44 -20.32 -13.50
N ILE A 54 11.61 -20.54 -14.52
CA ILE A 54 11.30 -21.88 -15.06
C ILE A 54 12.56 -22.56 -15.62
N ARG A 55 13.24 -21.92 -16.59
CA ARG A 55 14.46 -22.47 -17.21
C ARG A 55 15.56 -22.80 -16.19
N PRO A 56 15.96 -21.89 -15.29
CA PRO A 56 16.99 -22.19 -14.29
C PRO A 56 16.55 -23.26 -13.28
N THR A 57 15.25 -23.38 -12.99
CA THR A 57 14.73 -24.48 -12.14
C THR A 57 14.93 -25.83 -12.82
N TYR A 58 14.62 -25.96 -14.11
CA TYR A 58 14.87 -27.20 -14.87
C TYR A 58 16.36 -27.51 -15.03
N ALA A 59 17.23 -26.49 -15.01
CA ALA A 59 18.69 -26.67 -14.96
C ALA A 59 19.21 -27.07 -13.56
N GLY A 60 18.34 -27.25 -12.57
CA GLY A 60 18.71 -27.72 -11.22
C GLY A 60 19.06 -26.61 -10.23
N SER A 61 18.77 -25.34 -10.54
CA SER A 61 19.02 -24.23 -9.60
C SER A 61 18.07 -24.29 -8.40
N LYS A 62 18.65 -24.54 -7.21
CA LYS A 62 17.90 -24.60 -5.94
C LYS A 62 17.25 -23.26 -5.59
N SER A 63 17.97 -22.15 -5.76
CA SER A 63 17.44 -20.82 -5.46
C SER A 63 16.30 -20.44 -6.41
N ALA A 64 16.40 -20.77 -7.70
CA ALA A 64 15.32 -20.51 -8.65
C ALA A 64 14.07 -21.32 -8.31
N MET A 65 14.26 -22.59 -7.91
CA MET A 65 13.16 -23.43 -7.43
C MET A 65 12.47 -22.83 -6.20
N GLU A 66 13.22 -22.29 -5.25
CA GLU A 66 12.62 -21.63 -4.08
C GLU A 66 11.84 -20.38 -4.45
N ARG A 67 12.38 -19.54 -5.35
CA ARG A 67 11.67 -18.35 -5.85
C ARG A 67 10.39 -18.74 -6.59
N LEU A 68 10.46 -19.76 -7.44
CA LEU A 68 9.30 -20.28 -8.16
C LEU A 68 8.21 -20.77 -7.20
N LYS A 69 8.57 -21.54 -6.16
CA LYS A 69 7.62 -21.99 -5.12
C LYS A 69 6.97 -20.81 -4.39
N ARG A 70 7.76 -19.80 -4.00
CA ARG A 70 7.25 -18.59 -3.34
C ARG A 70 6.33 -17.80 -4.26
N GLY A 71 6.70 -17.64 -5.53
CA GLY A 71 5.88 -16.99 -6.55
C GLY A 71 4.52 -17.68 -6.72
N ILE A 72 4.48 -19.01 -6.78
CA ILE A 72 3.23 -19.78 -6.89
C ILE A 72 2.30 -19.52 -5.70
N ILE A 73 2.85 -19.52 -4.47
CA ILE A 73 2.06 -19.27 -3.25
C ILE A 73 1.52 -17.84 -3.26
N HIS A 74 2.36 -16.86 -3.65
CA HIS A 74 1.98 -15.45 -3.70
C HIS A 74 0.91 -15.19 -4.77
N ALA A 75 1.10 -15.70 -5.98
CA ALA A 75 0.12 -15.60 -7.07
C ALA A 75 -1.23 -16.18 -6.65
N ARG A 76 -1.24 -17.31 -5.93
CA ARG A 76 -2.49 -17.90 -5.42
C ARG A 76 -3.22 -16.98 -4.42
N ALA A 77 -2.50 -16.24 -3.58
CA ALA A 77 -3.12 -15.26 -2.68
C ALA A 77 -3.71 -14.09 -3.48
N LEU A 78 -2.93 -13.52 -4.41
CA LEU A 78 -3.36 -12.41 -5.26
C LEU A 78 -4.59 -12.76 -6.12
N VAL A 79 -4.69 -13.99 -6.62
CA VAL A 79 -5.87 -14.46 -7.37
C VAL A 79 -7.12 -14.43 -6.49
N ARG A 80 -7.03 -14.83 -5.22
CA ARG A 80 -8.17 -14.77 -4.29
C ARG A 80 -8.62 -13.33 -4.04
N GLU A 81 -7.66 -12.41 -3.91
CA GLU A 81 -7.94 -10.99 -3.76
C GLU A 81 -8.56 -10.40 -5.03
N CYS A 82 -8.04 -10.72 -6.23
CA CYS A 82 -8.61 -10.29 -7.50
C CYS A 82 -10.05 -10.76 -7.70
N LEU A 83 -10.35 -12.01 -7.31
CA LEU A 83 -11.71 -12.55 -7.38
C LEU A 83 -12.66 -11.79 -6.43
N ALA A 84 -12.27 -11.67 -5.16
CA ALA A 84 -13.08 -10.97 -4.15
C ALA A 84 -13.31 -9.49 -4.53
N GLU A 85 -12.32 -8.86 -5.16
CA GLU A 85 -12.40 -7.51 -5.66
C GLU A 85 -13.37 -7.38 -6.84
N THR A 86 -13.31 -8.31 -7.79
CA THR A 86 -14.26 -8.37 -8.91
C THR A 86 -15.69 -8.56 -8.41
N GLU A 87 -15.90 -9.42 -7.41
CA GLU A 87 -17.22 -9.63 -6.78
C GLU A 87 -17.76 -8.38 -6.07
N ARG A 88 -16.89 -7.57 -5.46
CA ARG A 88 -17.29 -6.27 -4.88
C ARG A 88 -17.63 -5.26 -5.96
N ASN A 89 -16.82 -5.17 -7.01
CA ASN A 89 -17.05 -4.25 -8.12
C ASN A 89 -18.32 -4.58 -8.91
N ALA A 90 -18.73 -5.85 -8.97
CA ALA A 90 -19.99 -6.25 -9.60
C ALA A 90 -21.24 -5.94 -8.76
N ARG A 91 -21.07 -5.59 -7.48
CA ARG A 91 -22.17 -5.23 -6.55
C ARG A 91 -22.34 -3.71 -6.37
N THR A 92 -21.42 -2.92 -6.92
CA THR A 92 -21.45 -1.45 -6.97
C THR A 92 -21.95 -1.02 -8.34
#